data_AF-A1CVE5-F1
#
_entry.id   AF-A1CVE5-F1
#
_cell.length_a   1.000
_cell.length_b   1.000
_cell.length_c   1.000
_cell.angle_alpha   90.00
_cell.angle_beta   90.00
_cell.angle_gamma   90.00
#
_symmetry.space_group_name_H-M   'P 1'
#
loop_
_entity.id
_entity.type
_entity.pdbx_description
1 polymer ?
#
loop_
_entity_poly.entity_id
_entity_poly.type
_entity_poly.pdbx_seq_one_letter_code
_entity_poly.pdbx_strand_id
1 'polypeptide(L)'
;MISSQGIVKIVAITGGVWLSGKITAHSLVSVPALLQSKSEDGLSSCTILLVWRRIYECGHTHSPQIAACTSTAFAYLAWCASDRTPRLLYGTAASLVMGIVPYTLLFMGPTNCQLLKRAAAEGEEKVTGATRGNDMVNAPSEVTTEELLSHWKFLAGIRGLLPLAGGILGLFASLHSNEGAL
;
A
#
# COMPACT_ATOMS: atom_id res chain seq x y z
N MET A 1 -34.79 -6.22 -6.34
CA MET A 1 -33.74 -5.97 -7.35
C MET A 1 -32.74 -4.99 -6.77
N ILE A 2 -31.44 -5.27 -6.85
CA ILE A 2 -30.40 -4.32 -6.41
C ILE A 2 -30.36 -3.17 -7.41
N SER A 3 -30.49 -1.93 -6.95
CA SER A 3 -30.37 -0.74 -7.80
C SER A 3 -28.94 -0.58 -8.32
N SER A 4 -28.74 0.12 -9.45
CA SER A 4 -27.37 0.33 -9.99
C SER A 4 -26.43 0.95 -8.96
N GLN A 5 -26.94 1.86 -8.11
CA GLN A 5 -26.19 2.45 -7.00
C GLN A 5 -25.81 1.42 -5.92
N GLY A 6 -26.66 0.41 -5.65
CA GLY A 6 -26.34 -0.67 -4.73
C GLY A 6 -25.11 -1.48 -5.17
N ILE A 7 -25.02 -1.77 -6.48
CA ILE A 7 -23.86 -2.45 -7.05
C ILE A 7 -22.60 -1.60 -6.90
N VAL A 8 -22.68 -0.29 -7.20
CA VAL A 8 -21.52 0.61 -7.08
C VAL A 8 -21.06 0.75 -5.63
N LYS A 9 -21.98 0.81 -4.66
CA LYS A 9 -21.65 0.81 -3.22
C LYS A 9 -20.85 -0.42 -2.82
N ILE A 10 -21.29 -1.61 -3.23
CA ILE A 10 -20.58 -2.87 -2.96
C ILE A 10 -19.18 -2.82 -3.56
N VAL A 11 -19.05 -2.46 -4.84
CA VAL A 11 -17.75 -2.38 -5.51
C VAL A 11 -16.81 -1.39 -4.82
N ALA A 12 -17.28 -0.20 -4.48
CA ALA A 12 -16.46 0.83 -3.86
C ALA A 12 -15.99 0.43 -2.45
N ILE A 13 -16.91 -0.07 -1.61
CA ILE A 13 -16.60 -0.46 -0.23
C ILE A 13 -15.68 -1.69 -0.21
N THR A 14 -16.00 -2.73 -0.97
CA THR A 14 -15.16 -3.93 -1.07
C THR A 14 -13.79 -3.59 -1.66
N GLY A 15 -13.73 -2.73 -2.68
CA GLY A 15 -12.48 -2.26 -3.26
C GLY A 15 -11.58 -1.55 -2.24
N GLY A 16 -12.15 -0.66 -1.42
CA GLY A 16 -11.42 0.05 -0.36
C GLY A 16 -10.88 -0.90 0.73
N VAL A 17 -11.74 -1.80 1.23
CA VAL A 17 -11.36 -2.77 2.27
C VAL A 17 -10.32 -3.77 1.75
N TRP A 18 -10.51 -4.30 0.54
CA TRP A 18 -9.56 -5.22 -0.10
C TRP A 18 -8.19 -4.56 -0.32
N LEU A 19 -8.18 -3.33 -0.85
CA LEU A 19 -6.96 -2.59 -1.08
C LEU A 19 -6.21 -2.31 0.22
N SER A 20 -6.92 -1.94 1.29
CA SER A 20 -6.36 -1.82 2.64
C SER A 20 -5.74 -3.14 3.11
N GLY A 21 -6.49 -4.24 3.04
CA GLY A 21 -6.01 -5.55 3.49
C GLY A 21 -4.73 -5.97 2.79
N LYS A 22 -4.69 -5.83 1.46
CA LYS A 22 -3.49 -6.13 0.65
C LYS A 22 -2.28 -5.30 1.08
N ILE A 23 -2.47 -4.00 1.32
CA ILE A 23 -1.39 -3.09 1.71
C ILE A 23 -0.89 -3.40 3.13
N THR A 24 -1.81 -3.56 4.07
CA THR A 24 -1.53 -3.83 5.48
C THR A 24 -0.90 -5.20 5.68
N ALA A 25 -1.21 -6.19 4.83
CA ALA A 25 -0.57 -7.50 4.84
C ALA A 25 0.95 -7.41 4.64
N HIS A 26 1.45 -6.44 3.90
CA HIS A 26 2.90 -6.23 3.78
C HIS A 26 3.53 -5.84 5.11
N SER A 27 2.83 -5.03 5.91
CA SER A 27 3.31 -4.53 7.19
C SER A 27 3.17 -5.54 8.33
N LEU A 28 2.09 -6.33 8.30
CA LEU A 28 1.79 -7.30 9.36
C LEU A 28 2.39 -8.67 9.12
N VAL A 29 2.59 -9.05 7.85
CA VAL A 29 2.98 -10.42 7.47
C VAL A 29 4.27 -10.41 6.66
N SER A 30 4.29 -9.76 5.49
CA SER A 30 5.39 -9.95 4.55
C SER A 30 6.75 -9.47 5.08
N VAL A 31 6.84 -8.22 5.56
CA VAL A 31 8.12 -7.70 6.06
C VAL A 31 8.55 -8.35 7.38
N PRO A 32 7.68 -8.56 8.38
CA PRO A 32 8.04 -9.32 9.57
C PRO A 32 8.58 -10.72 9.24
N ALA A 33 7.94 -11.46 8.33
CA ALA A 33 8.40 -12.77 7.91
C ALA A 33 9.79 -12.70 7.25
N LEU A 34 10.04 -11.71 6.39
CA LEU A 34 11.36 -11.50 5.78
C LEU A 34 12.45 -11.22 6.81
N LEU A 35 12.16 -10.41 7.82
CA LEU A 35 13.11 -10.07 8.88
C LEU A 35 13.37 -11.28 9.79
N GLN A 36 12.32 -12.02 10.16
CA GLN A 36 12.41 -13.22 10.98
C GLN A 36 13.22 -14.32 10.28
N SER A 37 12.96 -14.55 9.00
CA SER A 37 13.72 -15.50 8.19
C SER A 37 15.20 -15.12 8.05
N LYS A 38 15.56 -13.83 8.17
CA LYS A 38 16.96 -13.42 8.29
C LYS A 38 17.59 -13.90 9.59
N SER A 39 16.92 -13.59 10.70
CA SER A 39 17.48 -13.76 12.04
C SER A 39 17.45 -15.21 12.51
N GLU A 40 16.44 -15.98 12.11
CA GLU A 40 16.19 -17.34 12.59
C GLU A 40 16.67 -18.39 11.58
N ASP A 41 16.41 -18.19 10.29
CA ASP A 41 16.75 -19.17 9.24
C ASP A 41 18.10 -18.89 8.55
N GLY A 42 18.77 -17.78 8.90
CA GLY A 42 20.07 -17.40 8.33
C GLY A 42 20.01 -16.95 6.86
N LEU A 43 18.86 -16.49 6.37
CA LEU A 43 18.73 -15.99 5.01
C LEU A 43 19.62 -14.76 4.75
N SER A 44 20.29 -14.75 3.61
CA SER A 44 21.11 -13.60 3.19
C SER A 44 20.28 -12.32 2.98
N SER A 45 20.84 -11.18 3.36
CA SER A 45 20.31 -9.83 3.09
C SER A 45 19.91 -9.66 1.62
N CYS A 46 20.71 -10.21 0.71
CA CYS A 46 20.51 -10.18 -0.73
C CYS A 46 19.16 -10.82 -1.11
N THR A 47 18.90 -12.04 -0.61
CA THR A 47 17.67 -12.78 -0.93
C THR A 47 16.43 -12.07 -0.43
N ILE A 48 16.47 -11.57 0.81
CA ILE A 48 15.35 -10.82 1.40
C ILE A 48 15.02 -9.58 0.57
N LEU A 49 16.04 -8.86 0.13
CA LEU A 49 15.89 -7.64 -0.64
C LEU A 49 15.32 -7.90 -2.04
N LEU A 50 15.73 -9.00 -2.69
CA LEU A 50 15.15 -9.43 -3.97
C LEU A 50 13.67 -9.84 -3.81
N VAL A 51 13.31 -10.56 -2.74
CA VAL A 51 11.92 -10.93 -2.47
C VAL A 51 11.08 -9.68 -2.20
N TRP A 52 11.57 -8.74 -1.38
CA TRP A 52 10.92 -7.45 -1.15
C TRP A 52 10.71 -6.68 -2.46
N ARG A 53 11.71 -6.64 -3.35
CA ARG A 53 11.60 -5.96 -4.65
C ARG A 53 10.47 -6.53 -5.49
N ARG A 54 10.31 -7.86 -5.54
CA ARG A 54 9.19 -8.51 -6.24
C ARG A 54 7.84 -8.15 -5.65
N ILE A 55 7.74 -8.08 -4.32
CA ILE A 55 6.53 -7.62 -3.63
C ILE A 55 6.20 -6.17 -4.02
N TYR A 56 7.22 -5.30 -4.02
CA TYR A 56 7.08 -3.90 -4.41
C TYR A 56 6.62 -3.75 -5.86
N GLU A 57 7.26 -4.43 -6.82
CA GLU A 57 6.93 -4.37 -8.26
C GLU A 57 5.48 -4.81 -8.53
N CYS A 58 5.03 -5.88 -7.85
CA CYS A 58 3.64 -6.35 -7.94
C CYS A 58 2.66 -5.31 -7.38
N GLY A 59 2.99 -4.71 -6.23
CA GLY A 59 2.19 -3.66 -5.61
C GLY A 59 2.11 -2.39 -6.46
N HIS A 60 3.24 -1.96 -7.02
CA HIS A 60 3.36 -0.75 -7.83
C HIS A 60 2.54 -0.83 -9.12
N THR A 61 2.51 -1.99 -9.77
CA THR A 61 1.78 -2.19 -11.02
C THR A 61 0.26 -2.19 -10.80
N HIS A 62 -0.24 -2.93 -9.80
CA HIS A 62 -1.68 -3.19 -9.66
C HIS A 62 -2.42 -2.21 -8.73
N SER A 63 -1.75 -1.68 -7.71
CA SER A 63 -2.45 -0.88 -6.68
C SER A 63 -3.01 0.46 -7.19
N PRO A 64 -2.33 1.21 -8.08
CA PRO A 64 -2.87 2.45 -8.62
C PRO A 64 -4.15 2.23 -9.44
N GLN A 65 -4.22 1.15 -10.21
CA GLN A 65 -5.39 0.82 -11.03
C GLN A 65 -6.61 0.52 -10.14
N ILE A 66 -6.44 -0.32 -9.12
CA ILE A 66 -7.51 -0.66 -8.17
C ILE A 66 -7.96 0.58 -7.39
N ALA A 67 -7.01 1.42 -6.97
CA ALA A 67 -7.32 2.67 -6.28
C ALA A 67 -8.11 3.64 -7.16
N ALA A 68 -7.72 3.80 -8.43
CA ALA A 68 -8.44 4.64 -9.38
C ALA A 68 -9.87 4.15 -9.61
N CYS A 69 -10.07 2.85 -9.83
CA CYS A 69 -11.41 2.26 -9.99
C CYS A 69 -12.27 2.48 -8.74
N THR A 70 -11.71 2.21 -7.56
CA THR A 70 -12.41 2.35 -6.27
C THR A 70 -12.75 3.81 -5.96
N SER A 71 -11.80 4.72 -6.18
CA SER A 71 -11.99 6.15 -5.97
C SER A 71 -13.04 6.72 -6.92
N THR A 72 -13.03 6.29 -8.19
CA THR A 72 -14.04 6.70 -9.18
C THR A 72 -15.43 6.21 -8.79
N ALA A 73 -15.56 4.99 -8.27
CA ALA A 73 -16.82 4.47 -7.76
C ALA A 73 -17.35 5.31 -6.58
N PHE A 74 -16.50 5.70 -5.63
CA PHE A 74 -16.89 6.61 -4.56
C PHE A 74 -17.24 8.02 -5.06
N ALA A 75 -16.50 8.56 -6.03
CA ALA A 75 -16.79 9.86 -6.62
C ALA A 75 -18.14 9.87 -7.34
N TYR A 76 -18.49 8.79 -8.05
CA TYR A 76 -19.80 8.61 -8.66
C TYR A 76 -20.92 8.59 -7.61
N LEU A 77 -20.74 7.86 -6.51
CA LEU A 77 -21.72 7.84 -5.41
C LEU A 77 -21.89 9.22 -4.76
N ALA A 78 -20.80 9.98 -4.62
CA ALA A 78 -20.87 11.36 -4.13
C ALA A 78 -21.67 12.25 -5.10
N TRP A 79 -21.45 12.11 -6.40
CA TRP A 79 -22.18 12.85 -7.43
C TRP A 79 -23.68 12.55 -7.42
N CYS A 80 -24.05 11.28 -7.23
CA CYS A 80 -25.45 10.86 -7.19
C CYS A 80 -26.16 11.18 -5.85
N ALA A 81 -25.43 11.55 -4.81
CA ALA A 81 -26.03 11.82 -3.50
C ALA A 81 -26.75 13.18 -3.47
N SER A 82 -28.05 13.16 -3.21
CA SER A 82 -28.89 14.35 -3.03
C SER A 82 -28.52 15.11 -1.77
N ASP A 83 -28.28 14.38 -0.67
CA ASP A 83 -27.99 14.94 0.63
C ASP A 83 -26.52 15.33 0.81
N ARG A 84 -26.29 16.38 1.60
CA ARG A 84 -24.94 16.91 1.87
C ARG A 84 -24.06 15.89 2.59
N THR A 85 -24.60 15.16 3.57
CA THR A 85 -23.81 14.25 4.41
C THR A 85 -23.24 13.06 3.62
N PRO A 86 -24.04 12.24 2.91
CA PRO A 86 -23.50 11.14 2.10
C PRO A 86 -22.57 11.63 0.99
N ARG A 87 -22.86 12.79 0.39
CA ARG A 87 -21.99 13.42 -0.62
C ARG A 87 -20.60 13.71 -0.08
N LEU A 88 -20.51 14.33 1.10
CA LEU A 88 -19.23 14.64 1.74
C LEU A 88 -18.48 13.37 2.17
N LEU A 89 -19.19 12.37 2.71
CA LEU A 89 -18.58 11.11 3.13
C LEU A 89 -18.01 10.32 1.93
N TYR A 90 -18.78 10.17 0.84
CA TYR A 90 -18.31 9.51 -0.37
C TYR A 90 -17.18 10.30 -1.06
N GLY A 91 -17.26 11.63 -1.10
CA GLY A 91 -16.17 12.46 -1.65
C GLY A 91 -14.87 12.37 -0.85
N THR A 92 -14.98 12.33 0.48
CA THR A 92 -13.82 12.12 1.37
C THR A 92 -13.25 10.71 1.19
N ALA A 93 -14.10 9.68 1.07
CA ALA A 93 -13.67 8.32 0.79
C ALA A 93 -12.91 8.20 -0.53
N ALA A 94 -13.41 8.83 -1.60
CA ALA A 94 -12.74 8.88 -2.90
C ALA A 94 -11.34 9.51 -2.79
N SER A 95 -11.25 10.61 -2.03
CA SER A 95 -10.00 11.35 -1.82
C SER A 95 -8.98 10.55 -1.01
N LEU A 96 -9.41 9.85 0.04
CA LEU A 96 -8.54 8.99 0.86
C LEU A 96 -7.97 7.81 0.04
N VAL A 97 -8.82 7.15 -0.76
CA VAL A 97 -8.38 6.04 -1.61
C VAL A 97 -7.41 6.51 -2.70
N MET A 98 -7.66 7.66 -3.34
CA MET A 98 -6.74 8.23 -4.33
C MET A 98 -5.45 8.74 -3.66
N GLY A 99 -5.55 9.22 -2.43
CA GLY A 99 -4.46 9.76 -1.62
C GLY A 99 -3.32 8.78 -1.35
N ILE A 100 -3.53 7.47 -1.56
CA ILE A 100 -2.44 6.49 -1.46
C ILE A 100 -1.29 6.79 -2.44
N VAL A 101 -1.60 7.34 -3.62
CA VAL A 101 -0.61 7.61 -4.67
C VAL A 101 0.32 8.76 -4.25
N PRO A 102 -0.18 9.98 -3.93
CA PRO A 102 0.68 11.05 -3.45
C PRO A 102 1.36 10.69 -2.12
N TYR A 103 0.70 9.95 -1.23
CA TYR A 103 1.35 9.45 -0.01
C TYR A 103 2.58 8.58 -0.33
N THR A 104 2.46 7.68 -1.31
CA THR A 104 3.56 6.79 -1.69
C THR A 104 4.73 7.56 -2.28
N LEU A 105 4.46 8.56 -3.13
CA LEU A 105 5.50 9.37 -3.75
C LEU A 105 6.23 10.25 -2.73
N LEU A 106 5.50 10.90 -1.82
CA LEU A 106 6.07 11.85 -0.86
C LEU A 106 6.77 11.16 0.31
N PHE A 107 6.14 10.15 0.92
CA PHE A 107 6.63 9.55 2.17
C PHE A 107 7.39 8.24 1.95
N MET A 108 6.94 7.38 1.03
CA MET A 108 7.63 6.11 0.74
C MET A 108 8.68 6.23 -0.36
N GLY A 109 8.68 7.30 -1.16
CA GLY A 109 9.59 7.52 -2.28
C GLY A 109 11.07 7.36 -1.93
N PRO A 110 11.59 8.06 -0.90
CA PRO A 110 12.99 7.96 -0.50
C PRO A 110 13.39 6.53 -0.09
N THR A 111 12.57 5.89 0.74
CA THR A 111 12.77 4.51 1.23
C THR A 111 12.75 3.50 0.10
N ASN A 112 11.77 3.60 -0.81
CA ASN A 112 11.65 2.74 -1.98
C ASN A 112 12.88 2.88 -2.90
N CYS A 113 13.35 4.11 -3.13
CA CYS A 113 14.51 4.37 -3.97
C CYS A 113 15.78 3.74 -3.38
N GLN A 114 15.99 3.88 -2.07
CA GLN A 114 17.15 3.27 -1.40
C GLN A 114 17.11 1.74 -1.44
N LEU A 115 15.96 1.11 -1.14
CA LEU A 115 15.81 -0.34 -1.20
C LEU A 115 15.98 -0.88 -2.63
N LEU A 116 15.42 -0.20 -3.65
CA LEU A 116 15.56 -0.58 -5.06
C LEU A 116 17.02 -0.47 -5.54
N LYS A 117 17.74 0.59 -5.16
CA LYS A 117 19.16 0.74 -5.49
C LYS A 117 20.00 -0.40 -4.90
N ARG A 118 19.78 -0.74 -3.63
CA ARG A 118 20.44 -1.88 -2.99
C ARG A 118 20.08 -3.20 -3.69
N ALA A 119 18.81 -3.39 -4.07
CA ALA A 119 18.35 -4.59 -4.76
C ALA A 119 18.96 -4.76 -6.16
N ALA A 120 19.26 -3.64 -6.84
CA ALA A 120 19.90 -3.64 -8.15
C ALA A 120 21.39 -4.00 -8.05
N ALA A 121 22.12 -3.40 -7.11
CA ALA A 121 23.54 -3.67 -6.89
C ALA A 121 23.80 -5.17 -6.59
N GLU A 122 22.98 -5.75 -5.73
CA GLU A 122 23.02 -7.18 -5.37
C GLU A 122 22.67 -8.12 -6.54
N GLY A 123 21.83 -7.67 -7.47
CA GLY A 123 21.47 -8.42 -8.66
C GLY A 123 22.57 -8.43 -9.72
N GLU A 124 23.28 -7.30 -9.89
CA GLU A 124 24.40 -7.16 -10.81
C GLU A 124 25.63 -7.97 -10.34
N GLU A 125 25.89 -8.05 -9.04
CA GLU A 125 26.97 -8.86 -8.46
C GLU A 125 26.80 -10.36 -8.77
N LYS A 126 25.57 -10.87 -8.70
CA LYS A 126 25.25 -12.27 -9.05
C LYS A 126 25.36 -12.57 -10.54
N VAL A 127 25.10 -11.59 -11.42
CA VAL A 127 25.21 -11.74 -12.88
C VAL A 127 26.66 -11.65 -13.35
N THR A 128 27.49 -10.85 -12.68
CA THR A 128 28.89 -10.63 -13.06
C THR A 128 29.87 -11.61 -12.39
N GLY A 129 29.45 -12.39 -11.39
CA GLY A 129 30.31 -13.36 -10.70
C GLY A 129 31.46 -12.70 -9.92
N ALA A 130 31.43 -11.38 -9.76
CA ALA A 130 32.45 -10.63 -9.06
C ALA A 130 32.15 -10.70 -7.56
N THR A 131 32.68 -11.72 -6.88
CA THR A 131 32.69 -11.77 -5.42
C THR A 131 33.50 -10.57 -4.92
N ARG A 132 32.83 -9.54 -4.42
CA ARG A 132 33.56 -8.45 -3.78
C ARG A 132 34.07 -8.96 -2.45
N GLY A 133 35.37 -9.25 -2.42
CA GLY A 133 36.12 -9.52 -1.20
C GLY A 133 35.83 -8.47 -0.13
N ASN A 134 35.86 -8.97 1.10
CA ASN A 134 35.47 -8.42 2.41
C ASN A 134 35.96 -7.01 2.81
N ASP A 135 36.16 -6.05 1.90
CA ASP A 135 36.70 -4.72 2.20
C ASP A 135 35.84 -3.58 1.61
N MET A 136 35.14 -2.88 2.51
CA MET A 136 35.08 -1.41 2.72
C MET A 136 34.15 -1.23 3.95
N VAL A 137 34.66 -1.03 5.16
CA VAL A 137 35.30 0.18 5.72
C VAL A 137 34.37 1.40 5.64
N ASN A 138 33.74 1.69 6.79
CA ASN A 138 33.28 2.99 7.30
C ASN A 138 32.59 3.96 6.32
N ALA A 139 31.27 3.83 6.19
CA ALA A 139 30.36 4.93 5.81
C ALA A 139 29.53 5.36 7.05
N PRO A 140 29.21 6.65 7.21
CA PRO A 140 28.68 7.21 8.46
C PRO A 140 27.31 6.61 8.76
N SER A 141 27.23 5.73 9.77
CA SER A 141 26.00 5.08 10.24
C SER A 141 25.04 4.74 9.08
N GLU A 142 25.50 3.92 8.12
CA GLU A 142 24.66 3.48 7.02
C GLU A 142 23.45 2.73 7.58
N VAL A 143 22.26 3.30 7.40
CA VAL A 143 20.98 2.68 7.76
C VAL A 143 20.95 1.25 7.21
N THR A 144 20.78 0.26 8.08
CA THR A 144 20.81 -1.15 7.68
C THR A 144 19.61 -1.48 6.79
N THR A 145 19.71 -2.57 6.02
CA THR A 145 18.58 -3.00 5.16
C THR A 145 17.35 -3.36 6.00
N GLU A 146 17.57 -3.85 7.21
CA GLU A 146 16.57 -4.22 8.21
C GLU A 146 15.85 -2.99 8.76
N GLU A 147 16.60 -1.94 9.12
CA GLU A 147 16.02 -0.66 9.53
C GLU A 147 15.19 -0.05 8.40
N LEU A 148 15.69 -0.12 7.17
CA LEU A 148 14.98 0.43 6.01
C LEU A 148 13.71 -0.36 5.68
N LEU A 149 13.75 -1.70 5.81
CA LEU A 149 12.56 -2.56 5.71
C LEU A 149 11.58 -2.33 6.86
N SER A 150 12.06 -2.13 8.08
CA SER A 150 11.23 -1.82 9.25
C SER A 150 10.55 -0.45 9.10
N HIS A 151 11.26 0.54 8.55
CA HIS A 151 10.68 1.83 8.23
C HIS A 151 9.65 1.72 7.11
N TRP A 152 9.96 0.97 6.05
CA TRP A 152 9.01 0.69 4.97
C TRP A 152 7.75 -0.01 5.48
N LYS A 153 7.89 -0.97 6.41
CA LYS A 153 6.78 -1.68 7.08
C LYS A 153 5.84 -0.69 7.75
N PHE A 154 6.37 0.24 8.52
CA PHE A 154 5.58 1.26 9.21
C PHE A 154 4.84 2.15 8.21
N LEU A 155 5.53 2.67 7.19
CA LEU A 155 4.93 3.52 6.17
C LEU A 155 3.86 2.80 5.35
N ALA A 156 4.05 1.52 5.02
CA ALA A 156 3.05 0.71 4.34
C ALA A 156 1.80 0.50 5.22
N GLY A 157 1.97 0.43 6.55
CA GLY A 157 0.85 0.28 7.49
C GLY A 157 -0.05 1.50 7.46
N ILE A 158 0.55 2.70 7.59
CA ILE A 158 -0.18 3.97 7.45
C ILE A 158 -0.88 4.05 6.09
N ARG A 159 -0.19 3.67 5.01
CA ARG A 159 -0.77 3.66 3.66
C ARG A 159 -2.03 2.80 3.56
N GLY A 160 -2.09 1.68 4.29
CA GLY A 160 -3.24 0.79 4.34
C GLY A 160 -4.44 1.37 5.09
N LEU A 161 -4.20 2.26 6.06
CA LEU A 161 -5.26 2.92 6.82
C LEU A 161 -6.09 3.90 5.97
N LEU A 162 -5.50 4.52 4.95
CA LEU A 162 -6.20 5.45 4.06
C LEU A 162 -7.40 4.79 3.34
N PRO A 163 -7.22 3.70 2.56
CA PRO A 163 -8.33 3.03 1.90
C PRO A 163 -9.28 2.33 2.89
N LEU A 164 -8.81 1.96 4.09
CA LEU A 164 -9.68 1.46 5.17
C LEU A 164 -10.66 2.53 5.63
N ALA A 165 -10.14 3.72 5.96
CA ALA A 165 -10.94 4.87 6.33
C ALA A 165 -11.94 5.23 5.22
N GLY A 166 -11.50 5.20 3.95
CA GLY A 166 -12.40 5.37 2.81
C GLY A 166 -13.54 4.34 2.77
N GLY A 167 -13.24 3.06 2.98
CA GLY A 167 -14.25 2.00 3.07
C GLY A 167 -15.25 2.22 4.21
N ILE A 168 -14.78 2.60 5.40
CA ILE A 168 -15.60 2.89 6.58
C ILE A 168 -16.52 4.10 6.33
N LEU A 169 -15.99 5.19 5.76
CA LEU A 169 -16.82 6.35 5.40
C LEU A 169 -17.88 5.99 4.36
N GLY A 170 -17.53 5.14 3.39
CA GLY A 170 -18.49 4.61 2.41
C GLY A 170 -19.62 3.79 3.02
N LEU A 171 -19.31 3.00 4.06
CA LEU A 171 -20.31 2.27 4.84
C LEU A 171 -21.25 3.23 5.58
N PHE A 172 -20.70 4.19 6.32
CA PHE A 172 -21.50 5.20 7.02
C PHE A 172 -22.40 6.00 6.08
N ALA A 173 -21.87 6.42 4.93
CA ALA A 173 -22.65 7.10 3.89
C ALA A 173 -23.81 6.23 3.38
N SER A 174 -23.57 4.93 3.21
CA SER A 174 -24.59 3.99 2.75
C SER A 174 -25.70 3.80 3.78
N LEU A 175 -25.36 3.74 5.07
CA LEU A 175 -26.33 3.61 6.15
C LEU A 175 -27.21 4.87 6.26
N HIS A 176 -26.58 6.04 6.25
CA HIS A 176 -27.31 7.31 6.33
C HIS A 176 -28.26 7.53 5.15
N SER A 177 -27.87 7.08 3.95
CA SER A 177 -28.73 7.15 2.75
C SER A 177 -29.96 6.23 2.84
N ASN A 178 -29.94 5.19 3.67
CA ASN A 178 -31.09 4.31 3.88
C ASN A 178 -32.03 4.87 4.97
N GLU A 179 -31.50 5.57 5.97
CA GLU A 179 -32.30 6.15 7.05
C GLU A 179 -33.15 7.34 6.58
N GLY A 180 -32.67 8.14 5.63
CA GLY A 180 -33.43 9.27 5.06
C GLY A 180 -34.54 8.88 4.07
N ALA A 181 -34.71 7.59 3.78
CA ALA A 181 -35.71 7.07 2.85
C ALA A 181 -36.93 6.41 3.54
N LEU A 182 -36.94 6.38 4.88
CA LEU A 182 -38.05 5.96 5.74
C LEU A 182 -38.78 7.18 6.31
#